data_AF-A0A0G4FTK0-F1
#
_entry.id   AF-A0A0G4FTK0-F1
#
_cell.length_a   1.000
_cell.length_b   1.000
_cell.length_c   1.000
_cell.angle_alpha   90.00
_cell.angle_beta   90.00
_cell.angle_gamma   90.00
#
_symmetry.space_group_name_H-M   'P 1'
#
loop_
_entity.id
_entity.type
_entity.pdbx_description
1 polymer ?
#
loop_
_entity_poly.entity_id
_entity_poly.type
_entity_poly.pdbx_seq_one_letter_code
_entity_poly.pdbx_strand_id
1 'polypeptide(L)'
;SLALQQLANGAYRIGNDSFRVVPLSELPAGHRYVASYKDSDPVVSWGNDWLFRSFSSLLMVMLANWWSVEEGVGDQVVVNRQSFIGSRRYGRLVSRRLPQTEGIAVGYCVGHSDEVDERRLVIVSGFRPNETIAAYVWAQQGIIRLRTTERSAAAAAAAAPPPPSLTPSQALSSRFPVSTPLWLSVLRRFELETNVITPRTVG
;
A
#
# COMPACT_ATOMS: atom_id res chain seq x y z
N SER A 1 19.77 14.85 2.83
CA SER A 1 20.32 13.64 3.45
C SER A 1 19.17 12.76 3.91
N LEU A 2 19.24 11.44 3.69
CA LEU A 2 18.24 10.46 4.16
C LEU A 2 18.49 9.97 5.60
N ALA A 3 19.38 10.65 6.34
CA ALA A 3 19.60 10.36 7.75
C ALA A 3 18.41 10.81 8.59
N LEU A 4 18.08 10.02 9.63
CA LEU A 4 17.16 10.43 10.68
C LEU A 4 17.77 11.58 11.48
N GLN A 5 17.02 12.68 11.63
CA GLN A 5 17.47 13.85 12.36
C GLN A 5 16.40 14.30 13.35
N GLN A 6 16.82 14.68 14.55
CA GLN A 6 15.96 15.29 15.55
C GLN A 6 16.01 16.82 15.41
N LEU A 7 14.85 17.47 15.50
CA LEU A 7 14.68 18.91 15.41
C LEU A 7 14.53 19.53 16.81
N ALA A 8 14.77 20.84 16.92
CA ALA A 8 14.72 21.57 18.19
C ALA A 8 13.34 21.54 18.87
N ASN A 9 12.26 21.35 18.10
CA ASN A 9 10.90 21.24 18.59
C ASN A 9 10.51 19.81 19.01
N GLY A 10 11.47 18.88 19.09
CA GLY A 10 11.24 17.46 19.43
C GLY A 10 10.67 16.61 18.29
N ALA A 11 10.40 17.19 17.12
CA ALA A 11 10.06 16.43 15.93
C ALA A 11 11.30 15.73 15.34
N TYR A 12 11.04 14.76 14.47
CA TYR A 12 12.05 14.05 13.71
C TYR A 12 11.86 14.35 12.22
N ARG A 13 12.91 14.18 11.42
CA ARG A 13 12.82 14.25 9.97
C ARG A 13 13.71 13.21 9.28
N ILE A 14 13.30 12.82 8.09
CA ILE A 14 14.10 12.07 7.11
C ILE A 14 13.90 12.79 5.77
N GLY A 15 15.00 13.21 5.13
CA GLY A 15 14.88 14.05 3.94
C GLY A 15 14.15 15.37 4.23
N ASN A 16 13.08 15.63 3.48
CA ASN A 16 12.23 16.81 3.65
C ASN A 16 10.96 16.54 4.47
N ASP A 17 10.73 15.30 4.89
CA ASP A 17 9.53 14.91 5.60
C ASP A 17 9.77 14.88 7.10
N SER A 18 8.94 15.62 7.84
CA SER A 18 8.99 15.74 9.29
C SER A 18 7.82 15.03 9.94
N PHE A 19 8.08 14.31 11.04
CA PHE A 19 7.09 13.54 11.78
C PHE A 19 7.37 13.63 13.28
N ARG A 20 6.42 13.20 14.09
CA ARG A 20 6.52 13.23 15.55
C ARG A 20 6.12 11.88 16.13
N VAL A 21 6.88 11.40 17.10
CA VAL A 21 6.46 10.26 17.93
C VAL A 21 5.29 10.69 18.80
N VAL A 22 4.21 9.91 18.80
CA VAL A 22 3.04 10.12 19.65
C VAL A 22 3.18 9.24 20.89
N PRO A 23 3.42 9.80 22.08
CA PRO A 23 3.39 9.06 23.34
C PRO A 23 2.04 8.37 23.55
N LEU A 24 2.06 7.22 24.22
CA LEU A 24 0.85 6.47 24.55
C LEU A 24 -0.19 7.33 25.29
N SER A 25 0.26 8.25 26.16
CA SER A 25 -0.61 9.15 26.94
C SER A 25 -1.35 10.19 26.11
N GLU A 26 -0.92 10.45 24.87
CA GLU A 26 -1.57 11.41 23.97
C GLU A 26 -2.58 10.74 23.03
N LEU A 27 -2.62 9.41 23.00
CA LEU A 27 -3.64 8.70 22.23
C LEU A 27 -4.99 8.75 22.96
N PRO A 28 -6.10 9.05 22.27
CA PRO A 28 -7.43 9.01 22.87
C PRO A 28 -7.72 7.65 23.53
N ALA A 29 -8.47 7.67 24.63
CA ALA A 29 -8.90 6.44 25.29
C ALA A 29 -9.71 5.58 24.29
N GLY A 30 -9.36 4.30 24.18
CA GLY A 30 -9.99 3.39 23.21
C GLY A 30 -9.44 3.52 21.78
N HIS A 31 -8.46 4.39 21.53
CA HIS A 31 -7.82 4.46 20.21
C HIS A 31 -7.18 3.11 19.86
N ARG A 32 -7.43 2.62 18.65
CA ARG A 32 -7.06 1.26 18.22
C ARG A 32 -5.56 0.94 18.30
N TYR A 33 -4.70 1.95 18.28
CA TYR A 33 -3.25 1.76 18.40
C TYR A 33 -2.79 1.57 19.84
N VAL A 34 -3.58 1.96 20.85
CA VAL A 34 -3.29 1.78 22.28
C VAL A 34 -2.97 0.32 22.58
N ALA A 35 -3.83 -0.60 22.13
CA ALA A 35 -3.67 -2.04 22.38
C ALA A 35 -2.44 -2.68 21.71
N SER A 36 -1.77 -1.97 20.81
CA SER A 36 -0.60 -2.47 20.08
C SER A 36 0.60 -1.55 20.14
N TYR A 37 0.59 -0.58 21.05
CA TYR A 37 1.66 0.36 21.23
C TYR A 37 2.94 -0.38 21.67
N LYS A 38 4.08 0.04 21.15
CA LYS A 38 5.39 -0.49 21.50
C LYS A 38 6.37 0.67 21.61
N ASP A 39 7.06 0.81 22.73
CA ASP A 39 8.03 1.89 22.90
C ASP A 39 9.20 1.82 21.90
N SER A 40 9.55 0.59 21.48
CA SER A 40 10.60 0.36 20.47
C SER A 40 10.16 0.61 19.03
N ASP A 41 8.85 0.75 18.76
CA ASP A 41 8.29 1.04 17.44
C ASP A 41 6.99 1.85 17.62
N PRO A 42 7.10 3.10 18.11
CA PRO A 42 5.97 3.85 18.65
C PRO A 42 5.07 4.38 17.53
N VAL A 43 3.85 4.77 17.89
CA VAL A 43 2.94 5.47 16.98
C VAL A 43 3.58 6.78 16.52
N VAL A 44 3.43 7.11 15.24
CA VAL A 44 4.00 8.31 14.64
C VAL A 44 2.92 9.13 13.95
N SER A 45 2.93 10.44 14.19
CA SER A 45 2.15 11.41 13.44
C SER A 45 3.00 12.05 12.35
N TRP A 46 2.47 12.12 11.14
CA TRP A 46 3.11 12.76 9.98
C TRP A 46 2.17 13.83 9.42
N GLY A 47 2.71 15.05 9.27
CA GLY A 47 1.89 16.22 8.96
C GLY A 47 0.81 16.47 10.02
N ASN A 48 -0.33 17.00 9.61
CA ASN A 48 -1.40 17.40 10.52
C ASN A 48 -2.51 16.38 10.70
N ASP A 49 -2.50 15.27 9.95
CA ASP A 49 -3.67 14.36 9.87
C ASP A 49 -3.32 12.87 9.82
N TRP A 50 -2.04 12.50 9.61
CA TRP A 50 -1.71 11.11 9.32
C TRP A 50 -1.11 10.46 10.56
N LEU A 51 -1.74 9.37 11.00
CA LEU A 51 -1.28 8.60 12.14
C LEU A 51 -0.90 7.19 11.69
N PHE A 52 0.34 6.82 11.94
CA PHE A 52 0.91 5.53 11.63
C PHE A 52 0.97 4.70 12.89
N ARG A 53 0.52 3.44 12.79
CA ARG A 53 0.55 2.51 13.92
C ARG A 53 1.92 2.36 14.55
N SER A 54 2.97 2.52 13.75
CA SER A 54 4.34 2.44 14.20
C SER A 54 5.30 3.24 13.33
N PHE A 55 6.51 3.51 13.81
CA PHE A 55 7.57 4.15 13.02
C PHE A 55 7.94 3.31 11.79
N SER A 56 8.03 1.99 11.94
CA SER A 56 8.26 1.06 10.82
C SER A 56 7.16 1.16 9.76
N SER A 57 5.91 1.40 10.19
CA SER A 57 4.78 1.62 9.27
C SER A 57 4.94 2.90 8.45
N LEU A 58 5.38 3.98 9.08
CA LEU A 58 5.71 5.23 8.40
C LEU A 58 6.81 4.99 7.35
N LEU A 59 7.91 4.32 7.74
CA LEU A 59 9.03 4.04 6.83
C LEU A 59 8.59 3.26 5.59
N MET A 60 7.75 2.23 5.76
CA MET A 60 7.26 1.43 4.62
C MET A 60 6.40 2.25 3.67
N VAL A 61 5.57 3.17 4.19
CA VAL A 61 4.76 4.06 3.34
C VAL A 61 5.60 5.13 2.68
N MET A 62 6.60 5.69 3.38
CA MET A 62 7.57 6.62 2.81
C MET A 62 8.36 5.97 1.68
N LEU A 63 8.88 4.75 1.89
CA LEU A 63 9.56 3.97 0.86
C LEU A 63 8.63 3.73 -0.35
N ALA A 64 7.40 3.25 -0.14
CA ALA A 64 6.49 3.03 -1.26
C ALA A 64 6.12 4.32 -2.02
N ASN A 65 6.02 5.47 -1.34
CA ASN A 65 5.76 6.76 -1.98
C ASN A 65 6.99 7.29 -2.73
N TRP A 66 8.11 7.46 -2.04
CA TRP A 66 9.30 8.10 -2.58
C TRP A 66 9.96 7.27 -3.65
N TRP A 67 10.04 5.95 -3.46
CA TRP A 67 10.69 5.08 -4.44
C TRP A 67 9.91 5.06 -5.76
N SER A 68 8.59 5.31 -5.72
CA SER A 68 7.78 5.41 -6.94
C SER A 68 8.05 6.65 -7.78
N VAL A 69 8.70 7.68 -7.24
CA VAL A 69 8.97 8.96 -7.93
C VAL A 69 10.44 9.18 -8.29
N GLU A 70 11.34 8.28 -7.87
CA GLU A 70 12.75 8.37 -8.27
C GLU A 70 12.96 8.01 -9.73
N GLU A 71 13.83 8.76 -10.40
CA GLU A 71 14.17 8.57 -11.81
C GLU A 71 14.74 7.16 -12.04
N GLY A 72 14.21 6.45 -13.03
CA GLY A 72 14.69 5.12 -13.43
C GLY A 72 14.07 3.93 -12.68
N VAL A 73 13.28 4.14 -11.62
CA VAL A 73 12.65 3.04 -10.86
C VAL A 73 11.53 2.35 -11.64
N GLY A 74 10.88 3.07 -12.55
CA GLY A 74 9.85 2.52 -13.44
C GLY A 74 8.60 2.02 -12.71
N ASP A 75 8.32 2.54 -11.50
CA ASP A 75 7.06 2.25 -10.80
C ASP A 75 5.89 2.73 -11.66
N GLN A 76 4.95 1.82 -11.88
CA GLN A 76 3.76 2.09 -12.67
C GLN A 76 2.49 1.62 -11.97
N VAL A 77 1.45 2.42 -12.10
CA VAL A 77 0.09 2.05 -11.69
C VAL A 77 -0.50 1.14 -12.76
N VAL A 78 -0.62 -0.15 -12.44
CA VAL A 78 -1.16 -1.16 -13.37
C VAL A 78 -2.68 -1.19 -13.33
N VAL A 79 -3.26 -1.04 -12.14
CA VAL A 79 -4.70 -0.96 -11.93
C VAL A 79 -5.01 0.15 -10.94
N ASN A 80 -6.01 0.95 -11.24
CA ASN A 80 -6.59 1.94 -10.34
C ASN A 80 -8.12 1.78 -10.36
N ARG A 81 -8.70 1.36 -9.24
CA ARG A 81 -10.13 1.04 -9.14
C ARG A 81 -10.76 1.71 -7.95
N GLN A 82 -11.84 2.43 -8.20
CA GLN A 82 -12.64 3.12 -7.21
C GLN A 82 -13.94 2.35 -6.93
N SER A 83 -14.72 2.81 -5.95
CA SER A 83 -16.09 2.34 -5.65
C SER A 83 -16.15 1.13 -4.72
N PHE A 84 -15.20 1.06 -3.77
CA PHE A 84 -15.23 0.09 -2.68
C PHE A 84 -15.66 0.67 -1.33
N ILE A 85 -16.05 1.95 -1.28
CA ILE A 85 -16.55 2.59 -0.06
C ILE A 85 -17.78 1.82 0.45
N GLY A 86 -17.81 1.54 1.76
CA GLY A 86 -18.89 0.76 2.39
C GLY A 86 -18.88 -0.74 2.08
N SER A 87 -17.99 -1.22 1.20
CA SER A 87 -17.87 -2.65 0.91
C SER A 87 -17.29 -3.39 2.10
N ARG A 88 -18.02 -4.37 2.63
CA ARG A 88 -17.52 -5.32 3.66
C ARG A 88 -16.21 -5.98 3.23
N ARG A 89 -16.04 -6.27 1.94
CA ARG A 89 -14.83 -6.91 1.39
C ARG A 89 -13.62 -6.00 1.48
N TYR A 90 -13.80 -4.72 1.15
CA TYR A 90 -12.77 -3.69 1.29
C TYR A 90 -12.44 -3.42 2.76
N GLY A 91 -13.45 -3.33 3.63
CA GLY A 91 -13.22 -3.22 5.07
C GLY A 91 -12.36 -4.36 5.62
N ARG A 92 -12.53 -5.60 5.12
CA ARG A 92 -11.65 -6.72 5.46
C ARG A 92 -10.23 -6.55 4.95
N LEU A 93 -10.03 -6.09 3.71
CA LEU A 93 -8.70 -5.79 3.18
C LEU A 93 -7.96 -4.80 4.08
N VAL A 94 -8.63 -3.74 4.51
CA VAL A 94 -8.01 -2.68 5.31
C VAL A 94 -7.74 -3.13 6.75
N SER A 95 -8.64 -3.86 7.40
CA SER A 95 -8.55 -4.17 8.84
C SER A 95 -7.94 -5.55 9.18
N ARG A 96 -8.12 -6.57 8.34
CA ARG A 96 -7.80 -7.97 8.72
C ARG A 96 -6.30 -8.25 8.63
N ARG A 97 -5.74 -9.05 9.54
CA ARG A 97 -4.32 -9.46 9.44
C ARG A 97 -4.04 -10.26 8.17
N LEU A 98 -2.88 -10.00 7.57
CA LEU A 98 -2.33 -10.76 6.44
C LEU A 98 -1.18 -11.64 6.95
N PRO A 99 -1.09 -12.92 6.53
CA PRO A 99 0.08 -13.75 6.82
C PRO A 99 1.34 -13.13 6.20
N GLN A 100 2.47 -13.19 6.90
CA GLN A 100 3.75 -12.68 6.40
C GLN A 100 4.22 -13.39 5.12
N THR A 101 3.76 -14.63 4.90
CA THR A 101 4.02 -15.39 3.67
C THR A 101 3.39 -14.76 2.44
N GLU A 102 2.28 -14.03 2.60
CA GLU A 102 1.56 -13.36 1.52
C GLU A 102 2.00 -11.90 1.32
N GLY A 103 2.75 -11.32 2.27
CA GLY A 103 3.29 -9.98 2.16
C GLY A 103 3.40 -9.23 3.49
N ILE A 104 3.93 -8.02 3.42
CA ILE A 104 4.01 -7.07 4.55
C ILE A 104 2.82 -6.12 4.45
N ALA A 105 1.92 -6.20 5.42
CA ALA A 105 0.76 -5.32 5.51
C ALA A 105 0.99 -4.19 6.52
N VAL A 106 0.88 -2.96 6.03
CA VAL A 106 1.05 -1.73 6.81
C VAL A 106 -0.27 -0.96 6.83
N GLY A 107 -0.80 -0.75 8.03
CA GLY A 107 -2.01 0.03 8.26
C GLY A 107 -1.66 1.40 8.82
N TYR A 108 -2.33 2.43 8.31
CA TYR A 108 -2.24 3.80 8.80
C TYR A 108 -3.60 4.47 8.64
N CYS A 109 -3.80 5.59 9.30
CA CYS A 109 -5.05 6.31 9.20
C CYS A 109 -4.87 7.80 8.99
N VAL A 110 -5.94 8.42 8.49
CA VAL A 110 -6.04 9.87 8.34
C VAL A 110 -7.21 10.37 9.17
N GLY A 111 -6.97 11.43 9.94
CA GLY A 111 -7.93 12.05 10.86
C GLY A 111 -7.57 11.83 12.33
N HIS A 112 -7.95 12.82 13.14
CA HIS A 112 -7.74 12.85 14.60
C HIS A 112 -9.00 12.48 15.41
N SER A 113 -10.12 12.21 14.74
CA SER A 113 -11.45 12.01 15.34
C SER A 113 -11.95 10.56 15.24
N ASP A 114 -13.16 10.30 15.73
CA ASP A 114 -13.82 8.99 15.72
C ASP A 114 -14.06 8.43 14.30
N GLU A 115 -14.05 9.28 13.27
CA GLU A 115 -14.15 8.90 11.85
C GLU A 115 -12.77 8.75 11.22
N VAL A 116 -12.13 7.63 11.54
CA VAL A 116 -10.78 7.31 11.08
C VAL A 116 -10.82 6.75 9.65
N ASP A 117 -10.29 7.49 8.67
CA ASP A 117 -10.10 6.99 7.30
C ASP A 117 -8.96 5.96 7.28
N GLU A 118 -9.33 4.68 7.41
CA GLU A 118 -8.37 3.60 7.43
C GLU A 118 -7.78 3.33 6.04
N ARG A 119 -6.45 3.27 6.00
CA ARG A 119 -5.67 3.02 4.79
C ARG A 119 -4.72 1.86 5.01
N ARG A 120 -4.35 1.21 3.90
CA ARG A 120 -3.48 0.05 3.94
C ARG A 120 -2.58 -0.04 2.72
N LEU A 121 -1.31 -0.29 2.98
CA LEU A 121 -0.31 -0.71 2.01
C LEU A 121 -0.03 -2.20 2.24
N VAL A 122 -0.01 -3.00 1.18
CA VAL A 122 0.40 -4.41 1.24
C VAL A 122 1.52 -4.62 0.23
N ILE A 123 2.74 -4.81 0.73
CA ILE A 123 3.92 -5.10 -0.09
C ILE A 123 3.98 -6.61 -0.29
N VAL A 124 3.90 -7.05 -1.55
CA VAL A 124 3.86 -8.48 -1.91
C VAL A 124 5.16 -8.97 -2.56
N SER A 125 6.03 -8.04 -2.99
CA SER A 125 7.39 -8.31 -3.52
C SER A 125 8.28 -7.07 -3.33
N GLY A 126 9.60 -7.27 -3.35
CA GLY A 126 10.63 -6.24 -3.28
C GLY A 126 11.18 -6.01 -1.88
N PHE A 127 10.88 -6.91 -0.94
CA PHE A 127 11.32 -6.79 0.46
C PHE A 127 12.20 -7.96 0.92
N ARG A 128 12.40 -8.98 0.08
CA ARG A 128 13.30 -10.10 0.37
C ARG A 128 14.61 -9.98 -0.41
N PRO A 129 15.71 -10.56 0.11
CA PRO A 129 16.93 -10.73 -0.66
C PRO A 129 16.63 -11.46 -1.99
N ASN A 130 17.17 -10.95 -3.10
CA ASN A 130 17.00 -11.45 -4.47
C ASN A 130 15.68 -11.07 -5.19
N GLU A 131 14.74 -10.39 -4.55
CA GLU A 131 13.60 -9.81 -5.26
C GLU A 131 14.04 -8.52 -5.98
N THR A 132 14.07 -8.54 -7.32
CA THR A 132 14.46 -7.38 -8.15
C THR A 132 13.27 -6.50 -8.54
N ILE A 133 12.06 -6.93 -8.19
CA ILE A 133 10.79 -6.27 -8.53
C ILE A 133 10.08 -5.95 -7.22
N ALA A 134 9.66 -4.70 -7.08
CA ALA A 134 8.73 -4.30 -6.04
C ALA A 134 7.30 -4.38 -6.60
N ALA A 135 6.39 -4.96 -5.83
CA ALA A 135 4.97 -5.02 -6.17
C ALA A 135 4.14 -4.86 -4.90
N TYR A 136 3.10 -4.04 -4.97
CA TYR A 136 2.27 -3.73 -3.81
C TYR A 136 0.83 -3.35 -4.16
N VAL A 137 -0.05 -3.55 -3.18
CA VAL A 137 -1.47 -3.17 -3.20
C VAL A 137 -1.66 -1.98 -2.27
N TRP A 138 -2.26 -0.91 -2.79
CA TRP A 138 -2.62 0.27 -2.01
C TRP A 138 -4.13 0.38 -1.90
N ALA A 139 -4.65 0.31 -0.68
CA ALA A 139 -6.07 0.53 -0.37
C ALA A 139 -6.25 1.83 0.43
N GLN A 140 -6.97 2.80 -0.11
CA GLN A 140 -7.34 4.03 0.59
C GLN A 140 -8.68 4.57 0.09
N GLN A 141 -9.55 5.07 0.97
CA GLN A 141 -10.80 5.74 0.59
C GLN A 141 -11.68 4.95 -0.41
N GLY A 142 -11.72 3.61 -0.27
CA GLY A 142 -12.46 2.75 -1.19
C GLY A 142 -11.87 2.70 -2.61
N ILE A 143 -10.59 3.04 -2.75
CA ILE A 143 -9.78 2.88 -3.96
C ILE A 143 -8.75 1.78 -3.70
N ILE A 144 -8.56 0.90 -4.68
CA ILE A 144 -7.49 -0.09 -4.72
C ILE A 144 -6.59 0.21 -5.92
N ARG A 145 -5.29 0.32 -5.67
CA ARG A 145 -4.25 0.46 -6.70
C ARG A 145 -3.29 -0.72 -6.64
N LEU A 146 -2.93 -1.24 -7.81
CA LEU A 146 -1.87 -2.23 -7.99
C LEU A 146 -0.69 -1.54 -8.64
N ARG A 147 0.49 -1.61 -8.01
CA ARG A 147 1.71 -0.91 -8.45
C ARG A 147 2.90 -1.84 -8.46
N THR A 148 3.72 -1.76 -9.50
CA THR A 148 4.92 -2.58 -9.67
C THR A 148 6.04 -1.83 -10.37
N THR A 149 7.28 -2.24 -10.12
CA THR A 149 8.47 -1.87 -10.91
C THR A 149 8.79 -2.89 -12.02
N GLU A 150 8.00 -3.97 -12.13
CA GLU A 150 8.12 -4.95 -13.22
C GLU A 150 7.91 -4.26 -14.58
N ARG A 151 8.89 -4.40 -15.48
CA ARG A 151 8.76 -3.90 -16.84
C ARG A 151 7.67 -4.70 -17.57
N SER A 152 6.75 -4.00 -18.24
CA SER A 152 5.67 -4.68 -18.97
C SER A 152 6.22 -5.48 -20.15
N ALA A 153 5.94 -6.78 -20.19
CA ALA A 153 6.36 -7.65 -21.28
C ALA A 153 5.71 -7.27 -22.63
N ALA A 154 4.51 -6.67 -22.60
CA ALA A 154 3.81 -6.24 -23.81
C ALA A 154 4.39 -4.99 -24.47
N ALA A 155 5.19 -4.17 -23.76
CA ALA A 155 5.87 -3.04 -24.37
C ALA A 155 6.93 -3.48 -25.41
N ALA A 156 7.43 -4.71 -25.32
CA ALA A 156 8.30 -5.32 -26.32
C ALA A 156 7.53 -5.88 -27.54
N ALA A 157 6.22 -6.08 -27.41
CA ALA A 157 5.36 -6.74 -28.40
C ALA A 157 4.36 -5.77 -29.04
N ALA A 158 4.70 -4.48 -29.12
CA ALA A 158 3.83 -3.36 -29.49
C ALA A 158 3.26 -3.36 -30.94
N ALA A 159 3.18 -4.51 -31.62
CA ALA A 159 2.62 -4.63 -32.96
C ALA A 159 1.32 -5.44 -33.05
N ALA A 160 0.89 -6.15 -32.00
CA ALA A 160 -0.28 -7.03 -32.10
C ALA A 160 -1.33 -6.77 -31.01
N PRO A 161 -2.62 -6.61 -31.37
CA PRO A 161 -3.69 -6.60 -30.39
C PRO A 161 -3.74 -7.94 -29.63
N PRO A 162 -4.11 -7.93 -28.34
CA PRO A 162 -4.23 -9.17 -27.57
C PRO A 162 -5.27 -10.09 -28.23
N PRO A 163 -5.04 -11.42 -28.23
CA PRO A 163 -6.01 -12.34 -28.80
C PRO A 163 -7.36 -12.20 -28.07
N PRO A 164 -8.49 -12.21 -28.81
CA PRO A 164 -9.83 -11.89 -28.29
C PRO A 164 -10.38 -12.85 -27.22
N SER A 165 -9.60 -13.85 -26.81
CA SER A 165 -9.99 -14.92 -25.88
C SER A 165 -9.39 -14.80 -24.47
N LEU A 166 -8.53 -13.82 -24.18
CA LEU A 166 -7.91 -13.70 -22.85
C LEU A 166 -8.85 -13.00 -21.86
N THR A 167 -9.04 -13.63 -20.70
CA THR A 167 -9.67 -12.98 -19.55
C THR A 167 -8.81 -11.79 -19.06
N PRO A 168 -9.40 -10.79 -18.38
CA PRO A 168 -8.65 -9.67 -17.80
C PRO A 168 -7.46 -10.09 -16.92
N SER A 169 -7.60 -11.14 -16.10
CA SER A 169 -6.51 -11.67 -15.26
C SER A 169 -5.38 -12.31 -16.10
N GLN A 170 -5.71 -12.99 -17.20
CA GLN A 170 -4.72 -13.55 -18.11
C GLN A 170 -3.97 -12.47 -18.89
N ALA A 171 -4.68 -11.44 -19.34
CA ALA A 171 -4.07 -10.27 -20.00
C ALA A 171 -3.14 -9.51 -19.04
N LEU A 172 -3.46 -9.45 -17.74
CA LEU A 172 -2.57 -8.87 -16.75
C LEU A 172 -1.34 -9.75 -16.51
N SER A 173 -1.55 -11.06 -16.39
CA SER A 173 -0.48 -12.04 -16.18
C SER A 173 0.50 -12.10 -17.35
N SER A 174 0.04 -11.89 -18.59
CA SER A 174 0.96 -11.82 -19.74
C SER A 174 1.80 -10.55 -19.74
N ARG A 175 1.28 -9.44 -19.21
CA ARG A 175 2.00 -8.16 -19.11
C ARG A 175 2.96 -8.10 -17.93
N PHE A 176 2.58 -8.71 -16.80
CA PHE A 176 3.27 -8.67 -15.52
C PHE A 176 3.28 -10.06 -14.86
N PRO A 177 4.01 -11.02 -15.44
CA PRO A 177 4.00 -12.42 -15.00
C PRO A 177 4.47 -12.62 -13.55
N VAL A 178 5.32 -11.74 -13.02
CA VAL A 178 5.83 -11.84 -11.64
C VAL A 178 4.85 -11.20 -10.65
N SER A 179 4.40 -9.98 -10.92
CA SER A 179 3.59 -9.19 -9.97
C SER A 179 2.14 -9.65 -9.91
N THR A 180 1.57 -10.05 -11.05
CA THR A 180 0.15 -10.43 -11.14
C THR A 180 -0.24 -11.55 -10.19
N PRO A 181 0.41 -12.73 -10.18
CA PRO A 181 -0.02 -13.81 -9.28
C PRO A 181 0.03 -13.41 -7.80
N LEU A 182 0.98 -12.54 -7.41
CA LEU A 182 1.11 -12.05 -6.04
C LEU A 182 -0.06 -11.13 -5.65
N TRP A 183 -0.43 -10.18 -6.51
CA TRP A 183 -1.62 -9.36 -6.28
C TRP A 183 -2.89 -10.19 -6.25
N LEU A 184 -3.06 -11.11 -7.21
CA LEU A 184 -4.26 -11.96 -7.29
C LEU A 184 -4.41 -12.82 -6.03
N SER A 185 -3.31 -13.32 -5.48
CA SER A 185 -3.32 -14.04 -4.20
C SER A 185 -3.93 -13.20 -3.07
N VAL A 186 -3.45 -11.95 -2.91
CA VAL A 186 -4.00 -11.01 -1.91
C VAL A 186 -5.46 -10.68 -2.21
N LEU A 187 -5.81 -10.34 -3.46
CA LEU A 187 -7.17 -9.96 -3.83
C LEU A 187 -8.18 -11.09 -3.66
N ARG A 188 -7.82 -12.34 -4.01
CA ARG A 188 -8.65 -13.53 -3.82
C ARG A 188 -9.01 -13.76 -2.37
N ARG A 189 -8.03 -13.60 -1.47
CA ARG A 189 -8.24 -13.74 -0.02
C ARG A 189 -9.34 -12.82 0.52
N PHE A 190 -9.54 -11.68 -0.12
CA PHE A 190 -10.57 -10.71 0.25
C PHE A 190 -11.80 -10.71 -0.66
N GLU A 191 -11.87 -11.64 -1.63
CA GLU A 191 -12.92 -11.72 -2.65
C GLU A 191 -13.03 -10.43 -3.51
N LEU A 192 -11.88 -9.80 -3.78
CA LEU A 192 -11.78 -8.53 -4.49
C LEU A 192 -11.24 -8.67 -5.93
N GLU A 193 -10.74 -9.86 -6.32
CA GLU A 193 -10.12 -10.08 -7.63
C GLU A 193 -11.01 -9.59 -8.78
N THR A 194 -12.21 -10.14 -8.94
CA THR A 194 -13.09 -9.78 -10.06
C THR A 194 -13.43 -8.30 -10.07
N ASN A 195 -13.65 -7.70 -8.89
CA ASN A 195 -14.01 -6.29 -8.78
C ASN A 195 -12.84 -5.34 -9.10
N VAL A 196 -11.60 -5.78 -8.90
CA VAL A 196 -10.40 -4.98 -9.17
C VAL A 196 -9.92 -5.20 -10.60
N ILE A 197 -9.86 -6.44 -11.07
CA ILE A 197 -9.27 -6.74 -12.38
C ILE A 197 -10.25 -6.43 -13.52
N THR A 198 -11.52 -6.80 -13.38
CA THR A 198 -12.51 -6.60 -14.44
C THR A 198 -12.94 -5.13 -14.48
N PRO A 199 -12.84 -4.45 -15.64
CA PRO A 199 -13.45 -3.13 -15.81
C PRO A 199 -14.96 -3.24 -15.60
N ARG A 200 -15.57 -2.37 -14.80
CA ARG A 200 -17.02 -2.21 -14.85
C ARG A 200 -17.36 -1.62 -16.22
N THR A 201 -18.13 -2.35 -17.02
CA THR A 201 -18.86 -1.75 -18.13
C THR A 201 -19.86 -0.79 -17.50
N VAL A 202 -19.65 0.51 -17.69
CA VAL A 202 -20.66 1.51 -17.35
C VAL A 202 -21.78 1.29 -18.37
N GLY A 203 -22.89 0.72 -17.91
CA GLY A 203 -24.13 0.62 -18.70
C GLY A 203 -24.91 1.92 -18.66
#